data_AF-A0A956S813-F1
#
_entry.id   AF-A0A956S813-F1
#
_cell.length_a   1.000
_cell.length_b   1.000
_cell.length_c   1.000
_cell.angle_alpha   90.00
_cell.angle_beta   90.00
_cell.angle_gamma   90.00
#
_symmetry.space_group_name_H-M   'P 1'
#
loop_
_entity.id
_entity.type
_entity.pdbx_description
1 polymer ?
#
loop_
_entity_poly.entity_id
_entity_poly.type
_entity_poly.pdbx_seq_one_letter_code
_entity_poly.pdbx_strand_id
1 'polypeptide(L)'
;MLLIYNEKTNPFFNLAMEEYFLKNFDEDIFILWRNESSVIVGKNQNTLSEINLDYIKENSIPVVRRQSGGGAVFHDLGNINFTFIASNNDNFSDFKRFTTPIIELLKTLDINAKFSGRNDLLIDGCKFSGNAQYNYK
;
A
#
# COMPACT_ATOMS: atom_id res chain seq x y z
N MET A 1 -12.65 -8.22 -12.81
CA MET A 1 -11.66 -7.35 -12.17
C MET A 1 -11.35 -6.19 -13.11
N LEU A 2 -11.55 -4.95 -12.66
CA LEU A 2 -11.14 -3.74 -13.37
C LEU A 2 -9.67 -3.44 -13.08
N LEU A 3 -8.95 -2.90 -14.07
CA LEU A 3 -7.55 -2.52 -13.96
C LEU A 3 -7.45 -0.99 -14.05
N ILE A 4 -6.98 -0.36 -12.98
CA ILE A 4 -6.75 1.08 -12.92
C ILE A 4 -5.24 1.34 -12.91
N TYR A 5 -4.75 1.98 -13.96
CA TYR A 5 -3.40 2.52 -13.99
C TYR A 5 -3.47 4.02 -13.74
N ASN A 6 -2.94 4.48 -12.60
CA ASN A 6 -3.00 5.87 -12.20
C ASN A 6 -1.61 6.52 -12.24
N GLU A 7 -1.47 7.52 -13.11
CA GLU A 7 -0.22 8.26 -13.30
C GLU A 7 -0.06 9.45 -12.34
N LYS A 8 -1.09 9.78 -11.54
CA LYS A 8 -0.99 10.85 -10.55
C LYS A 8 -0.07 10.42 -9.40
N THR A 9 0.75 11.37 -8.94
CA THR A 9 1.74 11.13 -7.88
C THR A 9 1.43 11.84 -6.57
N ASN A 10 0.36 12.63 -6.52
CA ASN A 10 -0.02 13.34 -5.31
C ASN A 10 -0.60 12.37 -4.27
N PRO A 11 -0.02 12.27 -3.06
CA PRO A 11 -0.43 11.28 -2.07
C PRO A 11 -1.85 11.50 -1.54
N PHE A 12 -2.30 12.76 -1.43
CA PHE A 12 -3.66 13.07 -0.99
C PHE A 12 -4.69 12.58 -2.00
N PHE A 13 -4.46 12.86 -3.29
CA PHE A 13 -5.35 12.40 -4.36
C PHE A 13 -5.37 10.87 -4.44
N ASN A 14 -4.20 10.22 -4.41
CA ASN A 14 -4.12 8.78 -4.60
C ASN A 14 -4.80 7.99 -3.48
N LEU A 15 -4.64 8.40 -2.23
CA LEU A 15 -5.34 7.80 -1.09
C LEU A 15 -6.86 8.07 -1.15
N ALA A 16 -7.26 9.26 -1.60
CA ALA A 16 -8.67 9.57 -1.82
C ALA A 16 -9.28 8.75 -2.96
N MET A 17 -8.53 8.51 -4.03
CA MET A 17 -8.93 7.66 -5.16
C MET A 17 -9.12 6.21 -4.72
N GLU A 18 -8.17 5.65 -3.96
CA GLU A 18 -8.28 4.32 -3.37
C GLU A 18 -9.56 4.21 -2.51
N GLU A 19 -9.77 5.17 -1.61
CA GLU A 19 -10.96 5.22 -0.76
C GLU A 19 -12.24 5.37 -1.57
N TYR A 20 -12.24 6.19 -2.62
CA TYR A 20 -13.40 6.36 -3.49
C TYR A 20 -13.78 5.06 -4.19
N PHE A 21 -12.82 4.35 -4.78
CA PHE A 21 -13.10 3.06 -5.42
C PHE A 21 -13.62 2.05 -4.41
N LEU A 22 -13.02 1.96 -3.22
CA LEU A 22 -13.45 1.03 -2.18
C LEU A 22 -14.90 1.29 -1.72
N LYS A 23 -15.34 2.54 -1.69
CA LYS A 23 -16.65 2.91 -1.13
C LYS A 23 -17.80 2.94 -2.15
N ASN A 24 -17.49 3.08 -3.43
CA ASN A 24 -18.48 3.43 -4.45
C ASN A 24 -18.56 2.42 -5.62
N PHE A 25 -17.80 1.33 -5.56
CA PHE A 25 -17.80 0.28 -6.60
C PHE A 25 -18.02 -1.09 -5.98
N ASP A 26 -18.72 -1.95 -6.72
CA ASP A 26 -19.04 -3.33 -6.33
C ASP A 26 -18.23 -4.36 -7.14
N GLU A 27 -17.36 -3.93 -8.04
CA GLU A 27 -16.46 -4.77 -8.82
C GLU A 27 -15.12 -5.01 -8.11
N ASP A 28 -14.50 -6.17 -8.33
CA ASP A 28 -13.10 -6.37 -7.97
C ASP A 28 -12.21 -5.41 -8.78
N ILE A 29 -11.29 -4.70 -8.13
CA ILE A 29 -10.41 -3.71 -8.77
C ILE A 29 -8.96 -3.99 -8.37
N PHE A 30 -8.05 -3.91 -9.36
CA PHE A 30 -6.62 -3.79 -9.12
C PHE A 30 -6.12 -2.42 -9.58
N ILE A 31 -5.41 -1.73 -8.69
CA ILE A 31 -4.87 -0.38 -8.94
C ILE A 31 -3.35 -0.44 -8.84
N LEU A 32 -2.67 0.14 -9.83
CA LEU A 32 -1.22 0.39 -9.79
C LEU A 32 -0.96 1.89 -9.78
N TRP A 33 -0.20 2.38 -8.81
CA TRP A 33 0.01 3.81 -8.58
C TRP A 33 1.30 4.10 -7.82
N ARG A 34 1.72 5.37 -7.80
CA ARG A 34 2.94 5.83 -7.08
C ARG A 34 2.67 7.15 -6.38
N ASN A 35 3.42 7.45 -5.32
CA ASN A 35 3.43 8.78 -4.72
C ASN A 35 4.78 9.45 -4.96
N GLU A 36 4.77 10.78 -5.03
CA GLU A 36 5.97 11.56 -4.73
C GLU A 36 6.37 11.39 -3.24
N SER A 37 7.56 11.90 -2.88
CA SER A 37 8.14 11.80 -1.54
C SER A 37 7.10 12.09 -0.45
N SER A 38 6.70 11.09 0.32
CA SER A 38 5.62 11.21 1.32
C SER A 38 5.74 10.17 2.43
N VAL A 39 5.22 10.50 3.62
CA VAL A 39 5.06 9.54 4.72
C VAL A 39 3.60 9.16 4.86
N ILE A 40 3.32 7.86 4.76
CA ILE A 40 1.98 7.31 4.95
C ILE A 40 1.89 6.65 6.32
N VAL A 41 1.13 7.27 7.23
CA VAL A 41 0.94 6.77 8.59
C VAL A 41 -0.28 5.85 8.69
N GLY A 42 -0.13 4.75 9.44
CA GLY A 42 -1.22 3.80 9.66
C GLY A 42 -2.36 4.41 10.47
N LYS A 43 -3.58 3.91 10.26
CA LYS A 43 -4.84 4.46 10.83
C LYS A 43 -4.73 4.83 12.32
N ASN A 44 -4.14 3.96 13.13
CA ASN A 44 -4.14 4.09 14.60
C ASN A 44 -2.80 4.58 15.20
N GLN A 45 -1.82 4.97 14.38
CA GLN A 45 -0.53 5.44 14.90
C GLN A 45 -0.59 6.89 15.39
N ASN A 46 0.18 7.21 16.42
CA ASN A 46 0.48 8.59 16.80
C ASN A 46 1.48 9.20 15.81
N THR A 47 1.00 10.03 14.89
CA THR A 47 1.82 10.60 13.80
C THR A 47 3.11 11.24 14.29
N LEU A 48 3.07 12.01 15.38
CA LEU A 48 4.24 12.73 15.89
C LEU A 48 5.32 11.80 16.46
N SER A 49 4.98 10.57 16.82
CA SER A 49 5.93 9.56 17.29
C SER A 49 6.57 8.76 16.15
N GLU A 50 6.03 8.84 14.93
CA GLU A 50 6.47 8.04 13.78
C GLU A 50 7.33 8.85 12.79
N ILE A 51 7.39 10.17 12.95
CA ILE A 51 8.05 11.07 12.00
C ILE A 51 9.12 11.91 12.67
N ASN A 52 10.16 12.24 11.92
CA ASN A 52 11.04 13.35 12.25
C ASN A 52 10.39 14.66 11.78
N LEU A 53 9.72 15.37 12.68
CA LEU A 53 8.92 16.55 12.34
C LEU A 53 9.76 17.67 11.68
N ASP A 54 10.98 17.88 12.14
CA ASP A 54 11.84 18.95 11.62
C ASP A 54 12.26 18.65 10.18
N TYR A 55 12.70 17.41 9.91
CA TYR A 55 13.05 16.97 8.57
C TYR A 55 11.86 17.04 7.60
N ILE A 56 10.68 16.63 8.05
CA ILE A 56 9.43 16.70 7.27
C ILE A 56 9.10 18.15 6.87
N LYS A 57 9.22 19.10 7.81
CA LYS A 57 8.96 20.52 7.56
C LYS A 57 9.99 21.13 6.61
N GLU A 58 11.27 20.87 6.86
CA GLU A 58 12.38 21.41 6.05
C GLU A 58 12.28 20.95 4.59
N ASN A 59 11.92 19.68 4.37
CA ASN A 59 11.84 19.08 3.04
C ASN A 59 10.42 19.14 2.42
N SER A 60 9.46 19.78 3.09
CA SER A 60 8.07 19.88 2.64
C SER A 60 7.43 18.52 2.28
N ILE A 61 7.74 17.47 3.04
CA ILE A 61 7.27 16.11 2.78
C ILE A 61 5.83 15.95 3.28
N PRO A 62 4.84 15.60 2.44
CA PRO A 62 3.49 15.34 2.91
C PRO A 62 3.42 14.17 3.88
N VAL A 63 2.65 14.33 4.96
CA VAL A 63 2.33 13.26 5.91
C VAL A 63 0.83 12.99 5.81
N VAL A 64 0.46 11.78 5.36
CA VAL A 64 -0.94 11.42 5.10
C VAL A 64 -1.32 10.16 5.87
N ARG A 65 -2.49 10.17 6.51
CA ARG A 65 -3.02 8.99 7.21
C ARG A 65 -3.86 8.15 6.27
N ARG A 66 -3.57 6.86 6.17
CA ARG A 66 -4.36 5.91 5.37
C ARG A 66 -5.48 5.25 6.18
N GLN A 67 -6.42 4.63 5.48
CA GLN A 67 -7.57 3.93 6.09
C GLN A 67 -7.20 2.60 6.74
N SER A 68 -6.14 1.93 6.28
CA SER A 68 -5.69 0.65 6.83
C SER A 68 -4.79 0.80 8.08
N GLY A 69 -4.77 -0.24 8.91
CA GLY A 69 -3.84 -0.33 10.04
C GLY A 69 -2.41 -0.61 9.60
N GLY A 70 -1.55 -0.99 10.55
CA GLY A 70 -0.11 -1.24 10.31
C GLY A 70 0.76 -0.02 10.64
N GLY A 71 2.05 -0.10 10.26
CA GLY A 71 3.06 0.91 10.57
C GLY A 71 3.12 2.07 9.57
N ALA A 72 4.05 3.00 9.82
CA ALA A 72 4.35 4.12 8.95
C ALA A 72 5.34 3.68 7.86
N VAL A 73 5.15 4.19 6.64
CA VAL A 73 6.02 3.89 5.50
C VAL A 73 6.37 5.18 4.76
N PHE A 74 7.54 5.22 4.14
CA PHE A 74 7.96 6.30 3.26
C PHE A 74 7.79 5.86 1.81
N HIS A 75 7.22 6.72 0.99
CA HIS A 75 7.08 6.52 -0.45
C HIS A 75 7.91 7.56 -1.20
N ASP A 76 8.40 7.17 -2.37
CA ASP A 76 8.92 8.05 -3.41
C ASP A 76 8.53 7.49 -4.79
N LEU A 77 9.05 8.08 -5.88
CA LEU A 77 8.74 7.63 -7.25
C LEU A 77 9.38 6.29 -7.63
N GLY A 78 10.30 5.77 -6.82
CA GLY A 78 10.86 4.42 -6.92
C GLY A 78 9.96 3.36 -6.26
N ASN A 79 9.08 3.77 -5.34
CA ASN A 79 8.10 2.89 -4.71
C ASN A 79 6.82 2.76 -5.54
N ILE A 80 6.49 1.53 -5.94
CA ILE A 80 5.24 1.19 -6.63
C ILE A 80 4.23 0.65 -5.62
N ASN A 81 3.08 1.29 -5.53
CA ASN A 81 1.95 0.83 -4.73
C ASN A 81 1.00 0.01 -5.60
N PHE A 82 0.47 -1.06 -5.02
CA PHE A 82 -0.61 -1.83 -5.61
C PHE A 82 -1.76 -1.95 -4.60
N THR A 83 -3.00 -1.88 -5.09
CA THR A 83 -4.19 -2.06 -4.28
C THR A 83 -5.07 -3.12 -4.93
N PHE A 84 -5.50 -4.10 -4.14
CA PHE A 84 -6.60 -5.00 -4.50
C PHE A 84 -7.83 -4.60 -3.70
N ILE A 85 -8.92 -4.29 -4.40
CA ILE A 85 -10.26 -4.11 -3.83
C ILE A 85 -11.05 -5.35 -4.24
N ALA A 86 -11.63 -6.04 -3.27
CA ALA A 86 -12.43 -7.25 -3.48
C ALA A 86 -13.78 -7.08 -2.80
N SER A 87 -14.85 -7.14 -3.57
CA SER A 87 -16.20 -6.74 -3.13
C SER A 87 -16.94 -7.82 -2.34
N ASN A 88 -16.61 -9.09 -2.59
CA ASN A 88 -17.25 -10.26 -1.98
C ASN A 88 -16.20 -11.20 -1.40
N ASN A 89 -15.75 -10.94 -0.16
CA ASN A 89 -14.72 -11.76 0.45
C ASN A 89 -14.95 -12.00 1.95
N ASP A 90 -15.33 -13.23 2.28
CA ASP A 90 -15.60 -13.67 3.67
C ASP A 90 -14.33 -13.78 4.53
N ASN A 91 -13.14 -13.82 3.92
CA ASN A 91 -11.87 -14.03 4.62
C ASN A 91 -10.98 -12.78 4.61
N PHE A 92 -11.26 -11.87 5.54
CA PHE A 92 -10.59 -10.58 5.71
C PHE A 92 -9.07 -10.67 5.98
N SER A 93 -8.53 -11.80 6.43
CA SER A 93 -7.15 -11.91 6.94
C SER A 93 -6.13 -12.58 6.00
N ASP A 94 -6.50 -12.88 4.76
CA ASP A 94 -5.63 -13.64 3.85
C ASP A 94 -4.68 -12.72 3.05
N PHE A 95 -3.66 -12.17 3.72
CA PHE A 95 -2.57 -11.45 3.06
C PHE A 95 -1.85 -12.30 2.00
N LYS A 96 -1.78 -13.61 2.23
CA LYS A 96 -1.07 -14.53 1.33
C LYS A 96 -1.77 -14.60 -0.02
N ARG A 97 -3.11 -14.66 -0.05
CA ARG A 97 -3.89 -14.63 -1.30
C ARG A 97 -3.59 -13.39 -2.15
N PHE A 98 -3.59 -12.20 -1.56
CA PHE A 98 -3.37 -10.96 -2.32
C PHE A 98 -1.91 -10.71 -2.70
N THR A 99 -0.97 -11.32 -1.99
CA THR A 99 0.47 -11.19 -2.28
C THR A 99 1.00 -12.28 -3.21
N THR A 100 0.31 -13.41 -3.34
CA THR A 100 0.74 -14.52 -4.23
C THR A 100 0.92 -14.08 -5.68
N PRO A 101 0.00 -13.31 -6.31
CA PRO A 101 0.20 -12.83 -7.68
C PRO A 101 1.46 -11.95 -7.85
N ILE A 102 1.82 -11.18 -6.81
CA ILE A 102 3.03 -10.34 -6.82
C ILE A 102 4.28 -11.22 -6.76
N ILE A 103 4.30 -12.24 -5.90
CA ILE A 103 5.42 -13.19 -5.81
C ILE A 103 5.60 -13.97 -7.12
N GLU A 104 4.49 -14.44 -7.71
CA GLU A 104 4.51 -15.18 -8.98
C GLU A 104 5.02 -14.30 -10.12
N LEU A 105 4.58 -13.04 -10.20
CA LEU A 105 5.12 -12.06 -11.15
C LEU A 105 6.62 -11.86 -10.97
N LEU A 106 7.10 -11.65 -9.73
CA LEU A 106 8.53 -11.47 -9.48
C LEU A 106 9.34 -12.71 -9.90
N LYS A 107 8.78 -13.91 -9.71
CA LYS A 107 9.41 -15.15 -10.16
C LYS A 107 9.56 -15.24 -11.67
N THR A 108 8.64 -14.67 -12.48
CA THR A 108 8.81 -14.64 -13.95
C THR A 108 9.92 -13.69 -14.40
N LEU A 109 10.38 -12.82 -13.50
CA LEU A 109 11.53 -11.92 -13.68
C LEU A 109 12.81 -12.47 -13.02
N ASP A 110 12.83 -13.76 -12.66
CA ASP A 110 13.91 -14.42 -11.92
C ASP A 110 14.22 -13.81 -10.53
N ILE A 111 13.24 -13.10 -9.95
CA ILE A 111 13.34 -12.52 -8.60
C ILE A 111 12.68 -13.46 -7.59
N ASN A 112 13.48 -14.05 -6.71
CA ASN A 112 13.02 -14.99 -5.69
C ASN A 112 12.46 -14.29 -4.44
N ALA A 113 11.26 -13.74 -4.54
CA ALA A 113 10.53 -13.17 -3.41
C ALA A 113 9.83 -14.23 -2.55
N LYS A 114 9.70 -13.97 -1.24
CA LYS A 114 9.02 -14.85 -0.28
C LYS A 114 8.12 -14.05 0.64
N PHE A 115 6.96 -14.63 0.97
CA PHE A 115 6.12 -14.14 2.06
C PHE A 115 6.77 -14.46 3.41
N SER A 116 6.77 -13.49 4.33
CA SER A 116 7.34 -13.65 5.67
C SER A 116 6.49 -12.91 6.73
N GLY A 117 6.53 -13.44 7.95
CA GLY A 117 5.81 -12.87 9.09
C GLY A 117 4.30 -12.86 8.84
N ARG A 118 3.67 -11.71 9.08
CA ARG A 118 2.22 -11.54 8.94
C ARG A 118 1.80 -10.87 7.63
N ASN A 119 2.65 -10.02 7.05
CA ASN A 119 2.26 -9.11 5.98
C ASN A 119 3.44 -8.60 5.13
N ASP A 120 4.61 -9.23 5.20
CA ASP A 120 5.82 -8.73 4.56
C ASP A 120 6.27 -9.64 3.40
N LEU A 121 6.85 -9.03 2.37
CA LEU A 121 7.57 -9.75 1.32
C LEU A 121 9.06 -9.44 1.41
N LEU A 122 9.87 -10.50 1.32
CA LEU A 122 11.32 -10.45 1.43
C LEU A 122 11.99 -10.96 0.16
N ILE A 123 13.14 -10.38 -0.18
CA ILE A 123 14.14 -10.93 -1.13
C ILE A 123 15.43 -11.08 -0.32
N ASP A 124 16.04 -12.27 -0.36
CA ASP A 124 17.26 -12.59 0.40
C ASP A 124 17.21 -12.23 1.90
N GLY A 125 16.02 -12.34 2.49
CA GLY A 125 15.76 -12.00 3.90
C GLY A 125 15.55 -10.51 4.18
N CYS A 126 15.73 -9.64 3.19
CA CYS A 126 15.50 -8.19 3.29
C CYS A 126 14.09 -7.82 2.85
N LYS A 127 13.40 -6.99 3.64
CA LYS A 127 12.05 -6.54 3.32
C LYS A 127 12.04 -5.56 2.17
N PHE A 128 11.17 -5.81 1.18
CA PHE A 128 10.93 -4.90 0.06
C PHE A 128 9.47 -4.46 -0.07
N SER A 129 8.52 -5.16 0.57
CA SER A 129 7.11 -4.80 0.57
C SER A 129 6.48 -5.07 1.93
N GLY A 130 5.68 -4.11 2.40
CA GLY A 130 4.81 -4.25 3.56
C GLY A 130 3.36 -4.09 3.13
N ASN A 131 2.49 -4.99 3.59
CA ASN A 131 1.10 -5.06 3.16
C ASN A 131 0.15 -4.65 4.29
N ALA A 132 -0.98 -4.05 3.96
CA ALA A 132 -2.01 -3.67 4.92
C ALA A 132 -3.39 -3.97 4.34
N GLN A 133 -4.37 -4.22 5.21
CA GLN A 133 -5.75 -4.50 4.83
C GLN A 133 -6.69 -3.55 5.57
N TYR A 134 -7.80 -3.22 4.92
CA TYR A 134 -8.89 -2.43 5.48
C TYR A 134 -10.21 -3.00 4.98
N ASN A 135 -11.15 -3.24 5.89
CA ASN A 135 -12.52 -3.62 5.51
C ASN A 135 -13.41 -2.38 5.59
N TYR A 136 -14.26 -2.21 4.58
CA TYR A 136 -15.25 -1.15 4.54
C TYR A 136 -16.64 -1.76 4.41
N LYS A 137 -17.44 -1.59 5.49
CA LYS A 137 -18.73 -2.20 5.79
C LYS A 137 -18.66 -3.65 6.29
#